data_AF-A0A349ZZC5-F1
#
_entry.id   AF-A0A349ZZC5-F1
#
_cell.length_a   1.000
_cell.length_b   1.000
_cell.length_c   1.000
_cell.angle_alpha   90.00
_cell.angle_beta   90.00
_cell.angle_gamma   90.00
#
_symmetry.space_group_name_H-M   'P 1'
#
loop_
_entity.id
_entity.type
_entity.pdbx_description
1 polymer ?
#
loop_
_entity_poly.entity_id
_entity_poly.type
_entity_poly.pdbx_seq_one_letter_code
_entity_poly.pdbx_strand_id
1 'polypeptide(L)'
;MNKKMKLFAALWAVILFCSQTVYGQSSLKPGDLVDGIAVVVGDEIILESDIEDQATFAKQQGDQVSDRCSFVESIVNNKLLIYEAKRDTLIDNRSAAIRENASLKYNEILSQFPDERTMLNTYNFRTSYEMKNAIEKIDSDNYYGQAKYGRITEKADVTPDEVTDFFNTYQYQLPEVKDEVTLSQIVMYPKLTNAHKDEIIARLNKIKADILAGESFESQARIYSDDKGSASNGGLYKNISRGKMVKPFEAAALNLQEGEMSDPVESEFGYHLIQLVKKSGRNYDARHILLKAEPNADEIAAARKELDSIRTLIVNGNLTFKEAAYRFSDDKQTKFNAGTLTARDGSDRLERLDLPATISYQIAGLNKGDITDVFQESTPDERTTVAIVKVDDIIDAHKLDIATDYNRIKQMALNKKKNEMVEKWVKNKLPDVFISINDRYKNCTFKTDWRKTAAN
;
A
#
# COMPACT_ATOMS: atom_id res chain seq x y z
N MET A 1 -6.31 22.35 73.01
CA MET A 1 -7.30 23.29 72.44
C MET A 1 -6.87 23.60 71.01
N ASN A 2 -7.49 22.94 70.03
CA ASN A 2 -8.56 23.49 69.16
C ASN A 2 -8.02 24.52 68.17
N LYS A 3 -8.10 24.40 66.84
CA LYS A 3 -8.97 23.61 65.94
C LYS A 3 -8.19 23.38 64.63
N LYS A 4 -7.92 22.12 64.30
CA LYS A 4 -7.73 21.67 62.91
C LYS A 4 -9.08 21.10 62.47
N MET A 5 -9.78 21.75 61.54
CA MET A 5 -10.95 21.14 60.93
C MET A 5 -11.32 21.82 59.61
N LYS A 6 -11.42 20.96 58.58
CA LYS A 6 -12.29 20.98 57.40
C LYS A 6 -11.59 21.14 56.04
N LEU A 7 -12.00 20.21 55.17
CA LEU A 7 -11.87 20.13 53.72
C LEU A 7 -10.56 19.56 53.15
N PHE A 8 -10.42 18.24 53.24
CA PHE A 8 -10.08 17.38 52.10
C PHE A 8 -10.56 15.95 52.43
N ALA A 9 -11.80 15.64 52.06
CA ALA A 9 -12.42 14.33 52.24
C ALA A 9 -13.30 14.01 51.03
N ALA A 10 -12.69 13.41 50.02
CA ALA A 10 -13.25 12.58 48.95
C ALA A 10 -12.01 12.15 48.15
N LEU A 11 -11.57 10.91 48.05
CA LEU A 11 -12.26 9.68 47.71
C LEU A 11 -11.33 8.54 48.15
N TRP A 12 -11.67 7.76 49.18
CA TRP A 12 -11.13 6.41 49.39
C TRP A 12 -12.18 5.65 50.19
N ALA A 13 -13.08 4.97 49.49
CA ALA A 13 -13.92 3.93 50.07
C ALA A 13 -14.43 2.99 48.97
N VAL A 14 -14.05 1.73 49.14
CA VAL A 14 -14.79 0.52 48.75
C VAL A 14 -14.54 0.00 47.34
N ILE A 15 -13.43 -0.75 47.28
CA ILE A 15 -13.26 -1.99 46.52
C ILE A 15 -14.43 -2.93 46.85
N LEU A 16 -15.36 -3.09 45.90
CA LEU A 16 -16.24 -4.26 45.74
C LEU A 16 -17.02 -4.09 44.41
N PHE A 17 -16.30 -4.17 43.29
CA PHE A 17 -16.96 -4.41 42.00
C PHE A 17 -16.83 -5.89 41.65
N CYS A 18 -17.99 -6.52 41.71
CA CYS A 18 -18.31 -7.87 41.34
C CYS A 18 -17.67 -8.23 39.99
N SER A 19 -16.79 -9.23 40.01
CA SER A 19 -16.36 -9.98 38.84
C SER A 19 -17.55 -10.74 38.26
N GLN A 20 -18.31 -10.07 37.40
CA GLN A 20 -19.17 -10.73 36.42
C GLN A 20 -18.33 -10.88 35.15
N THR A 21 -17.59 -11.99 35.07
CA THR A 21 -17.16 -12.54 33.79
C THR A 21 -18.41 -12.80 32.97
N VAL A 22 -18.76 -11.89 32.08
CA VAL A 22 -19.69 -12.20 30.99
C VAL A 22 -18.94 -13.14 30.07
N TYR A 23 -19.03 -14.44 30.37
CA TYR A 23 -18.87 -15.46 29.35
C TYR A 23 -19.99 -15.22 28.36
N GLY A 24 -19.71 -14.47 27.30
CA GLY A 24 -20.50 -14.49 26.09
C GLY A 24 -20.37 -15.89 25.51
N GLN A 25 -21.11 -16.86 26.06
CA GLN A 25 -21.47 -18.05 25.33
C GLN A 25 -22.41 -17.57 24.23
N SER A 26 -21.84 -17.29 23.05
CA SER A 26 -22.59 -17.24 21.82
C SER A 26 -23.11 -18.66 21.57
N SER A 27 -24.21 -19.01 22.24
CA SER A 27 -25.02 -20.16 21.85
C SER A 27 -25.72 -19.77 20.56
N LEU A 28 -25.43 -20.52 19.50
CA LEU A 28 -26.12 -20.39 18.24
C LEU A 28 -27.63 -20.55 18.51
N LYS A 29 -28.42 -19.55 18.11
CA LYS A 29 -29.87 -19.63 18.24
C LYS A 29 -30.42 -20.57 17.16
N PRO A 30 -31.51 -21.31 17.43
CA PRO A 30 -32.22 -22.03 16.38
C PRO A 30 -32.70 -21.01 15.31
N GLY A 31 -32.02 -20.99 14.16
CA GLY A 31 -32.18 -19.95 13.13
C GLY A 31 -30.87 -19.33 12.63
N ASP A 32 -29.75 -19.56 13.32
CA ASP A 32 -28.42 -19.22 12.76
C ASP A 32 -28.15 -20.16 11.58
N LEU A 33 -28.26 -19.61 10.38
CA LEU A 33 -28.06 -20.34 9.13
C LEU A 33 -26.63 -20.90 9.10
N VAL A 34 -26.50 -22.21 8.85
CA VAL A 34 -25.28 -22.74 8.21
C VAL A 34 -25.08 -21.90 6.95
N ASP A 35 -23.88 -21.33 6.78
CA ASP A 35 -23.58 -20.39 5.69
C ASP A 35 -24.13 -20.91 4.35
N GLY A 36 -25.09 -20.15 3.81
CA GLY A 36 -25.96 -20.60 2.74
C GLY A 36 -25.32 -20.34 1.39
N ILE A 37 -25.41 -21.32 0.49
CA ILE A 37 -25.04 -21.10 -0.92
C ILE A 37 -26.01 -20.07 -1.53
N ALA A 38 -25.45 -18.95 -1.96
CA ALA A 38 -26.19 -17.88 -2.62
C ALA A 38 -26.31 -18.14 -4.12
N VAL A 39 -25.21 -18.49 -4.78
CA VAL A 39 -25.15 -18.76 -6.22
C VAL A 39 -24.12 -19.86 -6.53
N VAL A 40 -24.41 -20.68 -7.54
CA VAL A 40 -23.48 -21.64 -8.14
C VAL A 40 -23.29 -21.28 -9.62
N VAL A 41 -22.04 -21.20 -10.08
CA VAL A 41 -21.64 -20.94 -11.48
C VAL A 41 -20.64 -22.02 -11.91
N GLY A 42 -21.10 -23.05 -12.61
CA GLY A 42 -20.29 -24.23 -12.91
C GLY A 42 -19.86 -24.93 -11.63
N ASP A 43 -18.56 -24.93 -11.34
CA ASP A 43 -17.98 -25.42 -10.07
C ASP A 43 -17.56 -24.29 -9.11
N GLU A 44 -17.80 -23.02 -9.46
CA GLU A 44 -17.63 -21.88 -8.56
C GLU A 44 -18.86 -21.70 -7.68
N ILE A 45 -18.65 -21.62 -6.37
CA ILE A 45 -19.70 -21.40 -5.36
C ILE A 45 -19.51 -20.00 -4.79
N ILE A 46 -20.63 -19.29 -4.61
CA ILE A 46 -20.71 -18.00 -3.91
C ILE A 46 -21.56 -18.22 -2.66
N LEU A 47 -20.97 -17.97 -1.49
CA LEU A 47 -21.66 -18.03 -0.20
C LEU A 47 -22.33 -16.68 0.11
N GLU A 48 -23.27 -16.69 1.06
CA GLU A 48 -23.87 -15.44 1.51
C GLU A 48 -22.86 -14.56 2.25
N SER A 49 -22.00 -15.18 3.06
CA SER A 49 -20.88 -14.52 3.74
C SER A 49 -19.96 -13.80 2.75
N ASP A 50 -19.61 -14.45 1.63
CA ASP A 50 -18.76 -13.85 0.59
C ASP A 50 -19.35 -12.54 0.05
N ILE A 51 -20.68 -12.50 -0.15
CA ILE A 51 -21.38 -11.31 -0.66
C ILE A 51 -21.37 -10.21 0.39
N GLU A 52 -21.60 -10.54 1.66
CA GLU A 52 -21.64 -9.57 2.75
C GLU A 52 -20.25 -8.99 3.05
N ASP A 53 -19.23 -9.83 3.04
CA ASP A 53 -17.83 -9.43 3.24
C ASP A 53 -17.36 -8.51 2.10
N GLN A 54 -17.63 -8.88 0.85
CA GLN A 54 -17.29 -8.04 -0.29
C GLN A 54 -18.08 -6.72 -0.30
N ALA A 55 -19.37 -6.75 0.08
CA ALA A 55 -20.17 -5.53 0.16
C ALA A 55 -19.69 -4.59 1.27
N THR A 56 -19.27 -5.15 2.41
CA THR A 56 -18.71 -4.40 3.53
C THR A 56 -17.39 -3.77 3.15
N PHE A 57 -16.52 -4.53 2.50
CA PHE A 57 -15.24 -4.05 2.00
C PHE A 57 -15.40 -2.93 0.95
N ALA A 58 -16.32 -3.08 0.00
CA ALA A 58 -16.63 -2.04 -0.98
C ALA A 58 -17.09 -0.73 -0.30
N LYS A 59 -18.00 -0.83 0.68
CA LYS A 59 -18.45 0.34 1.47
C LYS A 59 -17.31 1.02 2.22
N GLN A 60 -16.35 0.26 2.76
CA GLN A 60 -15.18 0.81 3.43
C GLN A 60 -14.25 1.57 2.49
N GLN A 61 -14.22 1.20 1.20
CA GLN A 61 -13.49 1.93 0.16
C GLN A 61 -14.24 3.18 -0.37
N GLY A 62 -15.45 3.45 0.15
CA GLY A 62 -16.28 4.56 -0.28
C GLY A 62 -17.22 4.24 -1.44
N ASP A 63 -17.25 2.98 -1.90
CA ASP A 63 -18.20 2.56 -2.93
C ASP A 63 -19.63 2.54 -2.39
N GLN A 64 -20.56 3.08 -3.17
CA GLN A 64 -21.98 3.02 -2.88
C GLN A 64 -22.55 1.67 -3.35
N VAL A 65 -22.60 0.69 -2.44
CA VAL A 65 -23.37 -0.55 -2.66
C VAL A 65 -24.85 -0.26 -2.42
N SER A 66 -25.48 0.49 -3.33
CA SER A 66 -26.86 0.98 -3.19
C SER A 66 -27.91 -0.07 -3.58
N ASP A 67 -27.60 -0.96 -4.51
CA ASP A 67 -28.47 -2.08 -4.92
C ASP A 67 -27.78 -3.44 -4.70
N ARG A 68 -28.35 -4.25 -3.79
CA ARG A 68 -27.85 -5.60 -3.49
C ARG A 68 -27.93 -6.51 -4.71
N CYS A 69 -28.95 -6.38 -5.56
CA CYS A 69 -29.12 -7.25 -6.71
C CYS A 69 -28.04 -7.02 -7.78
N SER A 70 -27.77 -5.76 -8.12
CA SER A 70 -26.66 -5.38 -9.01
C SER A 70 -25.29 -5.82 -8.46
N PHE A 71 -25.10 -5.75 -7.14
CA PHE A 71 -23.87 -6.22 -6.50
C PHE A 71 -23.71 -7.74 -6.58
N VAL A 72 -24.77 -8.51 -6.33
CA VAL A 72 -24.73 -9.96 -6.51
C VAL A 72 -24.44 -10.30 -7.97
N GLU A 73 -25.08 -9.60 -8.91
CA GLU A 73 -24.83 -9.81 -10.34
C GLU A 73 -23.37 -9.53 -10.74
N SER A 74 -22.71 -8.53 -10.15
CA SER A 74 -21.28 -8.28 -10.43
C SER A 74 -20.39 -9.43 -9.94
N ILE A 75 -20.70 -10.01 -8.78
CA ILE A 75 -19.99 -11.19 -8.24
C ILE A 75 -20.22 -12.41 -9.16
N VAL A 76 -21.46 -12.64 -9.59
CA VAL A 76 -21.78 -13.76 -10.50
C VAL A 76 -21.06 -13.62 -11.84
N ASN A 77 -21.03 -12.41 -12.43
CA ASN A 77 -20.25 -12.10 -13.62
C ASN A 77 -18.76 -12.45 -13.44
N ASN A 78 -18.17 -12.00 -12.32
CA ASN A 78 -16.76 -12.26 -12.04
C ASN A 78 -16.48 -13.77 -11.88
N LYS A 79 -17.36 -14.51 -11.19
CA LYS A 79 -17.23 -15.96 -11.05
C LYS A 79 -17.36 -16.71 -12.37
N LEU A 80 -18.21 -16.25 -13.29
CA LEU A 80 -18.28 -16.82 -14.64
C LEU A 80 -16.97 -16.61 -15.41
N LEU A 81 -16.34 -15.43 -15.30
CA LEU A 81 -15.03 -15.19 -15.89
C LEU A 81 -13.99 -16.16 -15.34
N ILE A 82 -13.93 -16.33 -14.02
CA ILE A 82 -12.98 -17.23 -13.35
C ILE A 82 -13.22 -18.69 -13.77
N TYR A 83 -14.48 -19.13 -13.81
CA TYR A 83 -14.88 -20.47 -14.25
C TYR A 83 -14.37 -20.78 -15.66
N GLU A 84 -14.62 -19.88 -16.61
CA GLU A 84 -14.17 -20.04 -18.00
C GLU A 84 -12.65 -19.85 -18.14
N ALA A 85 -12.02 -19.05 -17.28
CA ALA A 85 -10.58 -18.83 -17.29
C ALA A 85 -9.80 -20.10 -16.94
N LYS A 86 -10.21 -20.82 -15.89
CA LYS A 86 -9.55 -22.04 -15.43
C LYS A 86 -9.58 -23.18 -16.45
N ARG A 87 -10.50 -23.09 -17.42
CA ARG A 87 -10.66 -24.05 -18.52
C ARG A 87 -10.05 -23.56 -19.84
N ASP A 88 -9.59 -22.31 -19.90
CA ASP A 88 -9.00 -21.71 -21.08
C ASP A 88 -7.53 -22.13 -21.20
N THR A 89 -7.23 -23.03 -22.14
CA THR A 89 -5.86 -23.51 -22.38
C THR A 89 -4.87 -22.43 -22.83
N LEU A 90 -5.37 -21.23 -23.16
CA LEU A 90 -4.55 -20.08 -23.52
C LEU A 90 -4.22 -19.16 -22.33
N ILE A 91 -4.68 -19.52 -21.13
CA ILE A 91 -4.29 -18.90 -19.86
C ILE A 91 -3.34 -19.87 -19.15
N ASP A 92 -2.14 -19.39 -18.82
CA ASP A 92 -1.14 -20.21 -18.13
C ASP A 92 -1.66 -20.73 -16.79
N ASN A 93 -1.46 -22.02 -16.52
CA ASN A 93 -1.74 -22.57 -15.20
C ASN A 93 -0.65 -22.12 -14.22
N ARG A 94 -1.02 -21.19 -13.32
CA ARG A 94 -0.13 -20.66 -12.29
C ARG A 94 -0.41 -21.18 -10.89
N SER A 95 -1.18 -22.26 -10.73
CA SER A 95 -1.60 -22.75 -9.41
C SER A 95 -0.44 -23.04 -8.46
N ALA A 96 0.68 -23.59 -8.94
CA ALA A 96 1.86 -23.84 -8.11
C ALA A 96 2.51 -22.53 -7.62
N ALA A 97 2.68 -21.55 -8.51
CA ALA A 97 3.26 -20.25 -8.17
C ALA A 97 2.34 -19.44 -7.25
N ILE A 98 1.02 -19.52 -7.45
CA ILE A 98 0.03 -18.88 -6.58
C ILE A 98 0.11 -19.46 -5.15
N ARG A 99 0.21 -20.79 -5.01
CA ARG A 99 0.37 -21.43 -3.70
C ARG A 99 1.66 -21.03 -2.99
N GLU A 100 2.76 -20.92 -3.73
CA GLU A 100 4.03 -20.42 -3.20
C GLU A 100 3.89 -18.96 -2.74
N ASN A 101 3.30 -18.11 -3.57
CA ASN A 101 3.06 -16.71 -3.23
C ASN A 101 2.13 -16.54 -2.03
N ALA A 102 1.10 -17.37 -1.89
CA ALA A 102 0.22 -17.37 -0.73
C ALA A 102 1.01 -17.69 0.56
N SER A 103 1.97 -18.60 0.48
CA SER A 103 2.87 -18.91 1.61
C SER A 103 3.81 -17.75 1.93
N LEU A 104 4.31 -17.03 0.92
CA LEU A 104 5.16 -15.85 1.11
C LEU A 104 4.37 -14.70 1.74
N LYS A 105 3.18 -14.37 1.22
CA LYS A 105 2.28 -13.35 1.77
C LYS A 105 1.88 -13.66 3.20
N TYR A 106 1.57 -14.92 3.50
CA TYR A 106 1.30 -15.35 4.87
C TYR A 106 2.44 -15.01 5.83
N ASN A 107 3.68 -15.31 5.43
CA ASN A 107 4.86 -15.01 6.26
C ASN A 107 5.14 -13.51 6.37
N GLU A 108 4.87 -12.75 5.30
CA GLU A 108 4.97 -11.28 5.31
C GLU A 108 3.97 -10.67 6.29
N ILE A 109 2.71 -11.10 6.26
CA ILE A 109 1.70 -10.66 7.24
C ILE A 109 2.16 -11.07 8.64
N LEU A 110 2.57 -12.33 8.85
CA LEU A 110 3.05 -12.82 10.15
C LEU A 110 4.19 -11.96 10.72
N SER A 111 5.07 -11.42 9.87
CA SER A 111 6.18 -10.56 10.32
C SER A 111 5.74 -9.25 10.97
N GLN A 112 4.50 -8.82 10.74
CA GLN A 112 3.90 -7.62 11.33
C GLN A 112 3.22 -7.90 12.68
N PHE A 113 3.09 -9.18 13.07
CA PHE A 113 2.45 -9.60 14.31
C PHE A 113 3.47 -10.19 15.29
N PRO A 114 3.21 -10.11 16.62
CA PRO A 114 4.09 -10.70 17.62
C PRO A 114 4.23 -12.22 17.48
N ASP A 115 3.15 -12.91 17.09
CA ASP A 115 3.08 -14.35 16.96
C ASP A 115 1.89 -14.78 16.06
N GLU A 116 1.94 -16.03 15.60
CA GLU A 116 0.96 -16.62 14.67
C GLU A 116 -0.46 -16.65 15.26
N ARG A 117 -0.59 -16.92 16.57
CA ARG A 117 -1.90 -17.02 17.22
C ARG A 117 -2.58 -15.67 17.28
N THR A 118 -1.84 -14.60 17.57
CA THR A 118 -2.35 -13.23 17.58
C THR A 118 -2.85 -12.85 16.18
N MET A 119 -2.06 -13.09 15.13
CA MET A 119 -2.45 -12.83 13.74
C MET A 119 -3.73 -13.59 13.34
N LEU A 120 -3.77 -14.91 13.57
CA LEU A 120 -4.91 -15.75 13.21
C LEU A 120 -6.19 -15.29 13.92
N ASN A 121 -6.12 -14.93 15.20
CA ASN A 121 -7.27 -14.37 15.93
C ASN A 121 -7.71 -13.01 15.37
N THR A 122 -6.79 -12.13 15.00
CA THR A 122 -7.12 -10.81 14.42
C THR A 122 -7.88 -10.95 13.10
N TYR A 123 -7.47 -11.89 12.26
CA TYR A 123 -8.13 -12.16 10.98
C TYR A 123 -9.24 -13.23 11.05
N ASN A 124 -9.60 -13.68 12.27
CA ASN A 124 -10.60 -14.71 12.52
C ASN A 124 -10.37 -16.06 11.81
N PHE A 125 -9.12 -16.44 11.56
CA PHE A 125 -8.75 -17.76 11.05
C PHE A 125 -8.41 -18.72 12.20
N ARG A 126 -8.76 -20.02 12.05
CA ARG A 126 -8.46 -21.03 13.07
C ARG A 126 -7.07 -21.60 12.92
N THR A 127 -6.58 -21.68 11.69
CA THR A 127 -5.29 -22.32 11.37
C THR A 127 -4.54 -21.56 10.27
N SER A 128 -3.22 -21.72 10.25
CA SER A 128 -2.38 -21.21 9.16
C SER A 128 -2.76 -21.79 7.80
N TYR A 129 -3.22 -23.04 7.76
CA TYR A 129 -3.70 -23.69 6.55
C TYR A 129 -4.95 -23.00 5.97
N GLU A 130 -5.92 -22.67 6.83
CA GLU A 130 -7.14 -21.97 6.43
C GLU A 130 -6.84 -20.60 5.83
N MET A 131 -5.99 -19.81 6.51
CA MET A 131 -5.60 -18.48 6.03
C MET A 131 -4.79 -18.57 4.72
N LYS A 132 -3.84 -19.52 4.60
CA LYS A 132 -3.08 -19.72 3.36
C LYS A 132 -3.98 -20.11 2.18
N ASN A 133 -4.96 -20.97 2.41
CA ASN A 133 -5.94 -21.34 1.38
C ASN A 133 -6.83 -20.16 0.99
N ALA A 134 -7.21 -19.31 1.94
CA ALA A 134 -7.96 -18.09 1.64
C ALA A 134 -7.13 -17.14 0.76
N ILE A 135 -5.85 -16.91 1.10
CA ILE A 135 -4.92 -16.12 0.28
C ILE A 135 -4.75 -16.75 -1.11
N GLU A 136 -4.52 -18.08 -1.20
CA GLU A 136 -4.40 -18.80 -2.48
C GLU A 136 -5.67 -18.64 -3.32
N LYS A 137 -6.85 -18.74 -2.72
CA LYS A 137 -8.14 -18.59 -3.41
C LYS A 137 -8.33 -17.17 -3.93
N ILE A 138 -8.05 -16.15 -3.13
CA ILE A 138 -8.13 -14.74 -3.55
C ILE A 138 -7.17 -14.47 -4.70
N ASP A 139 -5.91 -14.87 -4.58
CA ASP A 139 -4.89 -14.66 -5.62
C ASP A 139 -5.22 -15.41 -6.91
N SER A 140 -5.76 -16.62 -6.79
CA SER A 140 -6.22 -17.44 -7.92
C SER A 140 -7.40 -16.78 -8.63
N ASP A 141 -8.44 -16.41 -7.90
CA ASP A 141 -9.63 -15.78 -8.46
C ASP A 141 -9.27 -14.42 -9.13
N ASN A 142 -8.39 -13.63 -8.50
CA ASN A 142 -7.87 -12.40 -9.09
C ASN A 142 -7.09 -12.66 -10.38
N TYR A 143 -6.15 -13.61 -10.37
CA TYR A 143 -5.34 -13.92 -11.55
C TYR A 143 -6.19 -14.38 -12.73
N TYR A 144 -7.05 -15.39 -12.51
CA TYR A 144 -7.86 -15.98 -13.56
C TYR A 144 -8.93 -15.01 -14.07
N GLY A 145 -9.57 -14.24 -13.18
CA GLY A 145 -10.53 -13.19 -13.54
C GLY A 145 -9.89 -12.12 -14.43
N GLN A 146 -8.74 -11.57 -14.00
CA GLN A 146 -8.00 -10.55 -14.75
C GLN A 146 -7.46 -11.08 -16.09
N ALA A 147 -6.92 -12.30 -16.11
CA ALA A 147 -6.43 -12.92 -17.34
C ALA A 147 -7.56 -13.09 -18.37
N LYS A 148 -8.74 -13.55 -17.94
CA LYS A 148 -9.88 -13.71 -18.84
C LYS A 148 -10.45 -12.37 -19.30
N TYR A 149 -10.60 -11.41 -18.40
CA TYR A 149 -10.99 -10.04 -18.73
C TYR A 149 -10.05 -9.44 -19.78
N GLY A 150 -8.73 -9.55 -19.57
CA GLY A 150 -7.71 -9.08 -20.50
C GLY A 150 -7.81 -9.73 -21.87
N ARG A 151 -8.04 -11.05 -21.94
CA ARG A 151 -8.22 -11.76 -23.22
C ARG A 151 -9.49 -11.34 -23.97
N ILE A 152 -10.59 -11.12 -23.25
CA ILE A 152 -11.84 -10.65 -23.86
C ILE A 152 -11.66 -9.24 -24.43
N THR A 153 -10.89 -8.41 -23.72
CA THR A 153 -10.74 -6.97 -23.99
C THR A 153 -9.45 -6.60 -24.72
N GLU A 154 -8.65 -7.58 -25.15
CA GLU A 154 -7.31 -7.39 -25.74
C GLU A 154 -7.33 -6.44 -26.93
N LYS A 155 -8.38 -6.54 -27.76
CA LYS A 155 -8.55 -5.73 -28.98
C LYS A 155 -9.45 -4.51 -28.77
N ALA A 156 -9.76 -4.18 -27.52
CA ALA A 156 -10.56 -3.01 -27.21
C ALA A 156 -9.74 -1.74 -27.47
N ASP A 157 -10.24 -0.91 -28.38
CA ASP A 157 -9.76 0.44 -28.62
C ASP A 157 -10.95 1.33 -28.95
N VAL A 158 -10.77 2.64 -28.84
CA VAL A 158 -11.81 3.64 -29.11
C VAL A 158 -11.30 4.68 -30.10
N THR A 159 -12.11 4.92 -31.13
CA THR A 159 -11.88 5.98 -32.13
C THR A 159 -12.28 7.35 -31.57
N PRO A 160 -11.79 8.47 -32.14
CA PRO A 160 -12.20 9.81 -31.70
C PRO A 160 -13.71 10.07 -31.75
N ASP A 161 -14.40 9.48 -32.73
CA ASP A 161 -15.85 9.60 -32.85
C ASP A 161 -16.56 8.87 -31.69
N GLU A 162 -16.11 7.65 -31.35
CA GLU A 162 -16.63 6.90 -30.18
C GLU A 162 -16.38 7.64 -28.86
N VAL A 163 -15.26 8.35 -28.71
CA VAL A 163 -14.98 9.20 -27.54
C VAL A 163 -15.97 10.36 -27.48
N THR A 164 -16.26 10.98 -28.62
CA THR A 164 -17.21 12.10 -28.73
C THR A 164 -18.64 11.64 -28.43
N ASP A 165 -19.07 10.51 -28.98
CA ASP A 165 -20.38 9.92 -28.72
C ASP A 165 -20.56 9.54 -27.25
N PHE A 166 -19.52 8.96 -26.64
CA PHE A 166 -19.49 8.69 -25.21
C PHE A 166 -19.66 9.96 -24.39
N PHE A 167 -18.88 11.01 -24.68
CA PHE A 167 -18.97 12.28 -23.97
C PHE A 167 -20.38 12.87 -24.04
N ASN A 168 -20.95 12.98 -25.24
CA ASN A 168 -22.27 13.56 -25.46
C ASN A 168 -23.39 12.75 -24.76
N THR A 169 -23.27 11.42 -24.76
CA THR A 169 -24.27 10.52 -24.15
C THR A 169 -24.24 10.57 -22.63
N TYR A 170 -23.05 10.63 -22.04
CA TYR A 170 -22.86 10.50 -20.59
C TYR A 170 -22.53 11.82 -19.89
N GLN A 171 -22.55 12.96 -20.58
CA GLN A 171 -22.09 14.26 -20.09
C GLN A 171 -22.57 14.61 -18.67
N TYR A 172 -23.84 14.31 -18.33
CA TYR A 172 -24.42 14.61 -17.02
C TYR A 172 -24.09 13.58 -15.92
N GLN A 173 -23.58 12.40 -16.29
CA GLN A 173 -23.19 11.32 -15.40
C GLN A 173 -21.68 11.27 -15.15
N LEU A 174 -20.91 11.97 -15.98
CA LEU A 174 -19.47 12.03 -15.84
C LEU A 174 -19.06 12.76 -14.55
N PRO A 175 -18.02 12.28 -13.85
CA PRO A 175 -17.53 12.94 -12.65
C PRO A 175 -16.95 14.32 -13.00
N GLU A 176 -17.06 15.25 -12.06
CA GLU A 176 -16.36 16.52 -12.14
C GLU A 176 -14.88 16.34 -11.80
N VAL A 177 -14.03 17.08 -12.50
CA VAL A 177 -12.61 17.19 -12.17
C VAL A 177 -12.49 18.02 -10.91
N LYS A 178 -11.74 17.50 -9.93
CA LYS A 178 -11.42 18.23 -8.69
C LYS A 178 -10.27 19.20 -8.94
N ASP A 179 -10.00 20.07 -7.97
CA ASP A 179 -8.85 20.97 -8.06
C ASP A 179 -7.56 20.14 -8.16
N GLU A 180 -6.84 20.33 -9.24
CA GLU A 180 -5.61 19.61 -9.58
C GLU A 180 -4.44 20.59 -9.73
N VAL A 181 -3.23 20.09 -9.50
CA VAL A 181 -1.98 20.80 -9.80
C VAL A 181 -1.01 19.86 -10.48
N THR A 182 -0.13 20.40 -11.30
CA THR A 182 1.06 19.67 -11.76
C THR A 182 2.28 20.28 -11.09
N LEU A 183 3.15 19.43 -10.56
CA LEU A 183 4.26 19.86 -9.72
C LEU A 183 5.56 19.19 -10.16
N SER A 184 6.66 19.92 -10.05
CA SER A 184 8.01 19.38 -10.15
C SER A 184 8.79 19.67 -8.89
N GLN A 185 9.62 18.73 -8.44
CA GLN A 185 10.41 18.86 -7.22
C GLN A 185 11.90 18.62 -7.44
N ILE A 186 12.70 19.24 -6.58
CA ILE A 186 14.12 18.95 -6.40
C ILE A 186 14.35 18.73 -4.92
N VAL A 187 14.71 17.50 -4.56
CA VAL A 187 15.01 17.08 -3.20
C VAL A 187 16.51 16.87 -3.05
N MET A 188 17.11 17.29 -1.94
CA MET A 188 18.49 16.97 -1.56
C MET A 188 18.57 16.42 -0.14
N TYR A 189 19.40 15.40 0.05
CA TYR A 189 19.76 14.92 1.38
C TYR A 189 20.88 15.78 1.96
N PRO A 190 20.72 16.33 3.17
CA PRO A 190 21.82 16.95 3.88
C PRO A 190 22.97 15.97 4.05
N LYS A 191 24.19 16.42 3.69
CA LYS A 191 25.40 15.60 3.76
C LYS A 191 25.99 15.71 5.16
N LEU A 192 26.14 14.58 5.83
CA LEU A 192 26.83 14.52 7.11
C LEU A 192 28.31 14.90 6.95
N THR A 193 28.79 15.70 7.88
CA THR A 193 30.21 16.00 8.07
C THR A 193 30.96 14.76 8.54
N ASN A 194 32.27 14.67 8.23
CA ASN A 194 33.09 13.56 8.71
C ASN A 194 33.09 13.45 10.23
N ALA A 195 33.13 14.59 10.94
CA ALA A 195 33.08 14.61 12.40
C ALA A 195 31.79 13.99 12.96
N HIS A 196 30.65 14.28 12.34
CA HIS A 196 29.37 13.69 12.74
C HIS A 196 29.31 12.19 12.42
N LYS A 197 29.81 11.78 11.26
CA LYS A 197 29.94 10.35 10.92
C LYS A 197 30.82 9.61 11.93
N ASP A 198 31.96 10.20 12.30
CA ASP A 198 32.89 9.64 13.29
C ASP A 198 32.23 9.52 14.67
N GLU A 199 31.35 10.44 15.05
CA GLU A 199 30.57 10.34 16.29
C GLU A 199 29.63 9.12 16.27
N ILE A 200 28.89 8.92 15.19
CA ILE A 200 27.98 7.76 15.03
C ILE A 200 28.78 6.45 15.07
N ILE A 201 29.91 6.40 14.36
CA ILE A 201 30.83 5.25 14.36
C ILE A 201 31.39 5.00 15.77
N ALA A 202 31.80 6.05 16.50
CA ALA A 202 32.29 5.94 17.87
C ALA A 202 31.21 5.40 18.81
N ARG A 203 29.95 5.83 18.65
CA ARG A 203 28.81 5.29 19.41
C ARG A 203 28.59 3.81 19.14
N LEU A 204 28.60 3.37 17.88
CA LEU A 204 28.47 1.95 17.54
C LEU A 204 29.66 1.13 18.05
N ASN A 205 30.88 1.66 17.98
CA ASN A 205 32.06 0.99 18.53
C ASN A 205 31.99 0.86 20.05
N LYS A 206 31.43 1.85 20.75
CA LYS A 206 31.16 1.74 22.18
C LYS A 206 30.14 0.63 22.47
N ILE A 207 29.03 0.59 21.74
CA ILE A 207 28.03 -0.48 21.88
C ILE A 207 28.66 -1.86 21.62
N LYS A 208 29.49 -1.98 20.57
CA LYS A 208 30.25 -3.21 20.29
C LYS A 208 31.15 -3.59 21.46
N ALA A 209 31.86 -2.64 22.07
CA ALA A 209 32.72 -2.89 23.22
C ALA A 209 31.92 -3.35 24.46
N ASP A 210 30.76 -2.74 24.71
CA ASP A 210 29.86 -3.13 25.80
C ASP A 210 29.35 -4.57 25.62
N ILE A 211 29.02 -4.97 24.38
CA ILE A 211 28.62 -6.35 24.05
C ILE A 211 29.78 -7.32 24.30
N LEU A 212 31.00 -6.96 23.88
CA LEU A 212 32.20 -7.77 24.13
C LEU A 212 32.54 -7.87 25.63
N ALA A 213 32.15 -6.88 26.44
CA ALA A 213 32.33 -6.87 27.89
C ALA A 213 31.27 -7.68 28.66
N GLY A 214 30.26 -8.22 27.97
CA GLY A 214 29.26 -9.14 28.54
C GLY A 214 27.81 -8.67 28.43
N GLU A 215 27.55 -7.47 27.90
CA GLU A 215 26.17 -7.07 27.59
C GLU A 215 25.60 -7.91 26.44
N SER A 216 24.30 -8.20 26.47
CA SER A 216 23.65 -8.93 25.37
C SER A 216 23.41 -8.02 24.17
N PHE A 217 23.66 -8.53 22.96
CA PHE A 217 23.34 -7.82 21.71
C PHE A 217 21.85 -7.47 21.66
N GLU A 218 20.99 -8.39 22.09
CA GLU A 218 19.54 -8.18 22.08
C GLU A 218 19.11 -7.02 22.98
N SER A 219 19.75 -6.83 24.14
CA SER A 219 19.43 -5.69 25.00
C SER A 219 19.91 -4.38 24.40
N GLN A 220 21.11 -4.36 23.83
CA GLN A 220 21.68 -3.17 23.20
C GLN A 220 20.84 -2.75 21.99
N ALA A 221 20.38 -3.71 21.19
CA ALA A 221 19.48 -3.45 20.07
C ALA A 221 18.14 -2.85 20.51
N ARG A 222 17.53 -3.35 21.60
CA ARG A 222 16.29 -2.77 22.13
C ARG A 222 16.44 -1.35 22.65
N ILE A 223 17.62 -0.99 23.16
CA ILE A 223 17.88 0.32 23.76
C ILE A 223 18.27 1.35 22.70
N TYR A 224 19.13 0.95 21.75
CA TYR A 224 19.83 1.89 20.87
C TYR A 224 19.45 1.79 19.40
N SER A 225 18.83 0.70 18.94
CA SER A 225 18.52 0.56 17.51
C SER A 225 17.33 1.42 17.11
N ASP A 226 17.53 2.24 16.08
CA ASP A 226 16.48 3.04 15.43
C ASP A 226 15.66 2.22 14.42
N ASP A 227 16.00 0.94 14.21
CA ASP A 227 15.19 0.05 13.38
C ASP A 227 13.94 -0.44 14.13
N LYS A 228 12.79 0.20 13.86
CA LYS A 228 11.50 -0.17 14.44
C LYS A 228 11.08 -1.62 14.11
N GLY A 229 11.56 -2.19 13.01
CA GLY A 229 11.19 -3.52 12.55
C GLY A 229 11.79 -4.66 13.38
N SER A 230 13.01 -4.48 13.90
CA SER A 230 13.70 -5.52 14.66
C SER A 230 14.18 -5.09 16.05
N ALA A 231 14.24 -3.80 16.39
CA ALA A 231 14.76 -3.36 17.69
C ALA A 231 14.09 -4.08 18.87
N SER A 232 12.77 -4.19 18.88
CA SER A 232 11.99 -4.85 19.95
C SER A 232 12.32 -6.34 20.12
N ASN A 233 12.69 -7.02 19.02
CA ASN A 233 13.04 -8.44 19.01
C ASN A 233 14.55 -8.70 19.20
N GLY A 234 15.33 -7.67 19.57
CA GLY A 234 16.76 -7.76 19.77
C GLY A 234 17.57 -7.61 18.49
N GLY A 235 17.01 -6.91 17.49
CA GLY A 235 17.66 -6.63 16.21
C GLY A 235 17.60 -7.79 15.21
N LEU A 236 16.86 -8.86 15.50
CA LEU A 236 16.94 -10.15 14.83
C LEU A 236 16.00 -10.24 13.62
N TYR A 237 16.60 -10.53 12.47
CA TYR A 237 15.92 -11.04 11.29
C TYR A 237 16.26 -12.50 11.07
N LYS A 238 15.24 -13.34 10.90
CA LYS A 238 15.37 -14.79 10.67
C LYS A 238 15.07 -15.15 9.23
N ASN A 239 15.70 -16.20 8.75
CA ASN A 239 15.48 -16.81 7.44
C ASN A 239 15.58 -15.80 6.28
N ILE A 240 16.53 -14.86 6.40
CA ILE A 240 16.79 -13.85 5.38
C ILE A 240 17.33 -14.57 4.14
N SER A 241 16.61 -14.50 3.03
CA SER A 241 17.12 -14.98 1.75
C SER A 241 18.13 -13.99 1.17
N ARG A 242 19.21 -14.51 0.56
CA ARG A 242 20.18 -13.68 -0.16
C ARG A 242 19.51 -12.77 -1.20
N GLY A 243 19.94 -11.53 -1.27
CA GLY A 243 19.41 -10.47 -2.13
C GLY A 243 18.21 -9.72 -1.54
N LYS A 244 17.80 -10.01 -0.29
CA LYS A 244 16.68 -9.31 0.37
C LYS A 244 17.11 -8.07 1.15
N MET A 245 18.36 -8.01 1.62
CA MET A 245 18.89 -6.87 2.37
C MET A 245 19.69 -5.93 1.45
N VAL A 246 19.86 -4.67 1.88
CA VAL A 246 20.73 -3.73 1.18
C VAL A 246 22.17 -4.26 1.09
N LYS A 247 22.84 -3.99 -0.03
CA LYS A 247 24.15 -4.57 -0.35
C LYS A 247 25.20 -4.42 0.76
N PRO A 248 25.37 -3.26 1.42
CA PRO A 248 26.36 -3.11 2.48
C PRO A 248 26.09 -4.04 3.67
N PHE A 249 24.82 -4.14 4.07
CA PHE A 249 24.40 -5.02 5.16
C PHE A 249 24.65 -6.49 4.83
N GLU A 250 24.20 -6.94 3.66
CA GLU A 250 24.32 -8.35 3.25
C GLU A 250 25.79 -8.76 3.09
N ALA A 251 26.60 -7.90 2.46
CA ALA A 251 28.03 -8.17 2.29
C ALA A 251 28.74 -8.32 3.66
N ALA A 252 28.44 -7.43 4.60
CA ALA A 252 28.98 -7.52 5.95
C ALA A 252 28.52 -8.80 6.65
N ALA A 253 27.21 -9.07 6.72
CA ALA A 253 26.67 -10.25 7.38
C ALA A 253 27.22 -11.57 6.81
N LEU A 254 27.37 -11.66 5.49
CA LEU A 254 27.85 -12.89 4.84
C LEU A 254 29.35 -13.12 4.95
N ASN A 255 30.14 -12.07 5.23
CA ASN A 255 31.58 -12.19 5.48
C ASN A 255 31.91 -12.62 6.92
N LEU A 256 30.97 -12.51 7.85
CA LEU A 256 31.14 -12.91 9.25
C LEU A 256 31.06 -14.42 9.46
N GLN A 257 31.69 -14.92 10.52
CA GLN A 257 31.44 -16.24 11.10
C GLN A 257 30.21 -16.22 12.02
N GLU A 258 29.62 -17.38 12.29
CA GLU A 258 28.48 -17.45 13.20
C GLU A 258 28.87 -16.97 14.61
N GLY A 259 28.08 -16.05 15.16
CA GLY A 259 28.34 -15.35 16.42
C GLY A 259 29.22 -14.10 16.28
N GLU A 260 29.90 -13.89 15.15
CA GLU A 260 30.81 -12.76 14.93
C GLU A 260 30.03 -11.47 14.66
N MET A 261 30.61 -10.34 15.12
CA MET A 261 30.11 -8.99 14.89
C MET A 261 30.99 -8.21 13.90
N SER A 262 30.36 -7.48 12.99
CA SER A 262 31.04 -6.56 12.07
C SER A 262 31.63 -5.35 12.79
N ASP A 263 32.45 -4.59 12.08
CA ASP A 263 32.65 -3.17 12.37
C ASP A 263 31.43 -2.35 11.91
N PRO A 264 31.28 -1.07 12.31
CA PRO A 264 30.21 -0.22 11.82
C PRO A 264 30.17 -0.13 10.29
N VAL A 265 28.99 -0.36 9.70
CA VAL A 265 28.78 -0.39 8.24
C VAL A 265 27.79 0.69 7.84
N GLU A 266 28.17 1.56 6.90
CA GLU A 266 27.28 2.59 6.34
C GLU A 266 26.35 1.99 5.28
N SER A 267 25.07 2.37 5.33
CA SER A 267 24.05 2.08 4.31
C SER A 267 23.19 3.32 4.03
N GLU A 268 22.21 3.19 3.13
CA GLU A 268 21.25 4.26 2.85
C GLU A 268 20.31 4.57 4.03
N PHE A 269 20.21 3.69 5.03
CA PHE A 269 19.39 3.88 6.23
C PHE A 269 20.17 4.43 7.44
N GLY A 270 21.50 4.47 7.38
CA GLY A 270 22.37 4.90 8.48
C GLY A 270 23.53 3.94 8.70
N TYR A 271 23.98 3.82 9.94
CA TYR A 271 25.13 3.00 10.31
C TYR A 271 24.68 1.77 11.09
N HIS A 272 25.24 0.62 10.74
CA HIS A 272 24.85 -0.66 11.30
C HIS A 272 26.01 -1.33 12.03
N LEU A 273 25.74 -1.85 13.23
CA LEU A 273 26.52 -2.93 13.83
C LEU A 273 25.79 -4.25 13.57
N ILE A 274 26.43 -5.23 12.94
CA ILE A 274 25.78 -6.45 12.44
C ILE A 274 26.39 -7.67 13.12
N GLN A 275 25.57 -8.61 13.56
CA GLN A 275 26.00 -9.92 14.03
C GLN A 275 25.39 -11.01 13.15
N LEU A 276 26.21 -11.94 12.67
CA LEU A 276 25.69 -13.13 12.03
C LEU A 276 25.28 -14.16 13.10
N VAL A 277 24.02 -14.56 13.12
CA VAL A 277 23.53 -15.55 14.08
C VAL A 277 23.71 -16.97 13.53
N LYS A 278 23.29 -17.19 12.28
CA LYS A 278 23.32 -18.51 11.67
C LYS A 278 23.35 -18.44 10.14
N LYS A 279 24.06 -19.36 9.48
CA LYS A 279 24.00 -19.60 8.03
C LYS A 279 23.31 -20.93 7.74
N SER A 280 22.31 -20.92 6.86
CA SER A 280 21.56 -22.12 6.46
C SER A 280 21.37 -22.14 4.95
N GLY A 281 22.39 -22.63 4.23
CA GLY A 281 22.38 -22.72 2.77
C GLY A 281 22.23 -21.34 2.10
N ARG A 282 21.09 -21.10 1.44
CA ARG A 282 20.76 -19.82 0.78
C ARG A 282 20.18 -18.76 1.72
N ASN A 283 19.83 -19.15 2.96
CA ASN A 283 19.26 -18.24 3.95
C ASN A 283 20.22 -18.05 5.12
N TYR A 284 20.04 -16.97 5.87
CA TYR A 284 20.80 -16.68 7.07
C TYR A 284 19.96 -15.89 8.09
N ASP A 285 20.35 -16.00 9.36
CA ASP A 285 19.80 -15.21 10.44
C ASP A 285 20.85 -14.17 10.84
N ALA A 286 20.46 -12.90 10.94
CA ALA A 286 21.36 -11.82 11.34
C ALA A 286 20.68 -10.91 12.34
N ARG A 287 21.47 -10.35 13.26
CA ARG A 287 21.06 -9.27 14.13
C ARG A 287 21.73 -7.97 13.73
N HIS A 288 21.08 -6.85 13.99
CA HIS A 288 21.73 -5.56 13.87
C HIS A 288 21.25 -4.51 14.86
N ILE A 289 22.09 -3.49 15.00
CA ILE A 289 21.76 -2.22 15.64
C ILE A 289 21.94 -1.15 14.57
N LEU A 290 20.85 -0.46 14.21
CA LEU A 290 20.88 0.67 13.29
C LEU A 290 20.93 1.96 14.11
N LEU A 291 21.89 2.84 13.83
CA LEU A 291 21.80 4.26 14.19
C LEU A 291 21.50 5.05 12.92
N LYS A 292 20.36 5.75 12.89
CA LYS A 292 20.01 6.63 11.77
C LYS A 292 21.02 7.76 11.66
N ALA A 293 21.45 8.03 10.43
CA ALA A 293 22.32 9.16 10.12
C ALA A 293 21.49 10.45 9.97
N GLU A 294 20.86 10.89 11.05
CA GLU A 294 20.08 12.14 11.04
C GLU A 294 21.02 13.35 10.94
N PRO A 295 20.82 14.28 10.00
CA PRO A 295 21.69 15.44 9.88
C PRO A 295 21.44 16.46 10.99
N ASN A 296 22.51 17.14 11.43
CA ASN A 296 22.40 18.21 12.41
C ASN A 296 21.97 19.56 11.75
N ALA A 297 21.71 20.57 12.58
CA ALA A 297 21.22 21.87 12.12
C ALA A 297 22.16 22.56 11.11
N ASP A 298 23.47 22.45 11.28
CA ASP A 298 24.46 23.06 10.38
C ASP A 298 24.50 22.33 9.03
N GLU A 299 24.38 21.00 9.02
CA GLU A 299 24.30 20.17 7.81
C GLU A 299 23.02 20.45 7.02
N ILE A 300 21.89 20.60 7.71
CA ILE A 300 20.62 21.02 7.11
C ILE A 300 20.74 22.44 6.54
N ALA A 301 21.38 23.37 7.27
CA ALA A 301 21.59 24.74 6.81
C ALA A 301 22.50 24.80 5.58
N ALA A 302 23.54 23.96 5.52
CA ALA A 302 24.43 23.85 4.37
C ALA A 302 23.68 23.34 3.13
N ALA A 303 22.88 22.28 3.27
CA ALA A 303 22.06 21.75 2.18
C ALA A 303 21.01 22.78 1.70
N ARG A 304 20.40 23.50 2.64
CA ARG A 304 19.46 24.59 2.33
C ARG A 304 20.13 25.70 1.51
N LYS A 305 21.33 26.11 1.90
CA LYS A 305 22.11 27.14 1.19
C LYS A 305 22.51 26.68 -0.22
N GLU A 306 22.88 25.41 -0.37
CA GLU A 306 23.16 24.81 -1.67
C GLU A 306 21.90 24.82 -2.55
N LEU A 307 20.74 24.41 -2.01
CA LEU A 307 19.50 24.36 -2.78
C LEU A 307 19.01 25.75 -3.18
N ASP A 308 19.18 26.72 -2.29
CA ASP A 308 18.82 28.11 -2.55
C ASP A 308 19.68 28.73 -3.66
N SER A 309 20.97 28.35 -3.72
CA SER A 309 21.85 28.74 -4.83
C SER A 309 21.38 28.14 -6.16
N ILE A 310 20.97 26.86 -6.15
CA ILE A 310 20.40 26.19 -7.33
C ILE A 310 19.09 26.86 -7.74
N ARG A 311 18.19 27.13 -6.78
CA ARG A 311 16.93 27.84 -7.02
C ARG A 311 17.17 29.20 -7.65
N THR A 312 18.16 29.96 -7.17
CA THR A 312 18.53 31.26 -7.72
C THR A 312 18.96 31.15 -9.20
N LEU A 313 19.71 30.10 -9.56
CA LEU A 313 20.06 29.84 -10.96
C LEU A 313 18.83 29.54 -11.83
N ILE A 314 17.85 28.82 -11.28
CA ILE A 314 16.59 28.51 -11.99
C ILE A 314 15.76 29.77 -12.21
N VAL A 315 15.55 30.56 -11.15
CA VAL A 315 14.76 31.81 -11.20
C VAL A 315 15.38 32.82 -12.17
N ASN A 316 16.73 32.89 -12.22
CA ASN A 316 17.44 33.78 -13.15
C ASN A 316 17.52 33.23 -14.59
N GLY A 317 16.99 32.04 -14.86
CA GLY A 317 17.01 31.42 -16.19
C GLY A 317 18.36 30.85 -16.63
N ASN A 318 19.34 30.78 -15.72
CA ASN A 318 20.68 30.24 -16.00
C ASN A 318 20.73 28.71 -15.98
N LEU A 319 19.67 28.06 -15.47
CA LEU A 319 19.53 26.62 -15.38
C LEU A 319 18.04 26.25 -15.47
N THR A 320 17.66 25.30 -16.31
CA THR A 320 16.25 24.86 -16.31
C THR A 320 15.95 23.97 -15.10
N PHE A 321 14.69 23.94 -14.66
CA PHE A 321 14.27 23.04 -13.56
C PHE A 321 14.59 21.57 -13.87
N LYS A 322 14.33 21.15 -15.12
CA LYS A 322 14.66 19.80 -15.62
C LYS A 322 16.13 19.46 -15.47
N GLU A 323 17.02 20.35 -15.89
CA GLU A 323 18.46 20.14 -15.75
C GLU A 323 18.89 20.13 -14.29
N ALA A 324 18.31 21.00 -13.47
CA ALA A 324 18.59 21.06 -12.05
C ALA A 324 18.16 19.76 -11.33
N ALA A 325 16.96 19.25 -11.63
CA ALA A 325 16.48 17.97 -11.11
C ALA A 325 17.42 16.82 -11.49
N TYR A 326 17.77 16.70 -12.77
CA TYR A 326 18.67 15.66 -13.26
C TYR A 326 20.07 15.72 -12.62
N ARG A 327 20.61 16.92 -12.38
CA ARG A 327 21.97 17.10 -11.88
C ARG A 327 22.07 17.00 -10.36
N PHE A 328 21.11 17.57 -9.64
CA PHE A 328 21.26 17.86 -8.22
C PHE A 328 20.25 17.14 -7.34
N SER A 329 19.12 16.68 -7.87
CA SER A 329 18.16 15.99 -7.01
C SER A 329 18.69 14.61 -6.60
N ASP A 330 18.47 14.26 -5.34
CA ASP A 330 18.73 12.94 -4.79
C ASP A 330 17.51 12.01 -4.84
N ASP A 331 16.32 12.53 -5.17
CA ASP A 331 15.12 11.73 -5.37
C ASP A 331 15.19 10.97 -6.69
N LYS A 332 15.51 9.67 -6.62
CA LYS A 332 15.67 8.80 -7.79
C LYS A 332 14.36 8.61 -8.58
N GLN A 333 13.19 8.81 -7.97
CA GLN A 333 11.90 8.64 -8.66
C GLN A 333 11.70 9.77 -9.67
N THR A 334 12.04 11.00 -9.28
CA THR A 334 11.74 12.20 -10.07
C THR A 334 12.97 12.79 -10.79
N LYS A 335 14.19 12.47 -10.33
CA LYS A 335 15.44 12.95 -10.93
C LYS A 335 15.51 12.76 -12.45
N PHE A 336 15.01 11.62 -12.95
CA PHE A 336 15.10 11.25 -14.37
C PHE A 336 13.87 11.63 -15.20
N ASN A 337 12.78 12.11 -14.56
CA ASN A 337 11.56 12.53 -15.25
C ASN A 337 11.36 14.06 -15.22
N ALA A 338 12.45 14.83 -15.10
CA ALA A 338 12.45 16.28 -14.96
C ALA A 338 11.94 16.84 -13.62
N GLY A 339 11.84 16.00 -12.58
CA GLY A 339 11.34 16.39 -11.27
C GLY A 339 9.83 16.20 -11.12
N THR A 340 9.13 15.75 -12.16
CA THR A 340 7.67 15.67 -12.19
C THR A 340 7.11 14.71 -11.15
N LEU A 341 6.22 15.22 -10.31
CA LEU A 341 5.43 14.42 -9.39
C LEU A 341 4.27 13.76 -10.14
N THR A 342 4.03 12.49 -9.84
CA THR A 342 2.98 11.69 -10.47
C THR A 342 1.94 11.23 -9.46
N ALA A 343 0.67 11.27 -9.85
CA ALA A 343 -0.42 10.69 -9.10
C ALA A 343 -0.36 9.15 -9.12
N ARG A 344 -1.21 8.50 -8.30
CA ARG A 344 -1.27 7.04 -8.19
C ARG A 344 -1.65 6.35 -9.50
N ASP A 345 -2.37 7.04 -10.38
CA ASP A 345 -2.75 6.56 -11.70
C ASP A 345 -1.64 6.74 -12.77
N GLY A 346 -0.50 7.32 -12.38
CA GLY A 346 0.64 7.60 -13.26
C GLY A 346 0.53 8.89 -14.07
N SER A 347 -0.55 9.66 -13.92
CA SER A 347 -0.64 11.00 -14.50
C SER A 347 0.22 12.01 -13.73
N ASP A 348 0.51 13.16 -14.33
CA ASP A 348 1.18 14.30 -13.69
C ASP A 348 0.20 15.28 -13.00
N ARG A 349 -1.10 15.00 -13.07
CA ARG A 349 -2.17 15.80 -12.46
C ARG A 349 -2.50 15.27 -11.07
N LEU A 350 -2.17 16.05 -10.05
CA LEU A 350 -2.33 15.70 -8.65
C LEU A 350 -3.54 16.43 -8.08
N GLU A 351 -4.52 15.70 -7.55
CA GLU A 351 -5.60 16.32 -6.79
C GLU A 351 -5.03 17.03 -5.55
N ARG A 352 -5.43 18.28 -5.32
CA ARG A 352 -4.90 19.09 -4.21
C ARG A 352 -5.18 18.48 -2.83
N LEU A 353 -6.25 17.70 -2.71
CA LEU A 353 -6.63 17.01 -1.47
C LEU A 353 -5.72 15.82 -1.14
N ASP A 354 -5.06 15.24 -2.15
CA ASP A 354 -4.19 14.06 -2.00
C ASP A 354 -2.72 14.46 -1.76
N LEU A 355 -2.40 15.74 -1.83
CA LEU A 355 -1.05 16.25 -1.60
C LEU A 355 -0.63 16.11 -0.13
N PRO A 356 0.66 15.79 0.13
CA PRO A 356 1.22 15.86 1.48
C PRO A 356 1.02 17.26 2.10
N ALA A 357 0.67 17.30 3.38
CA ALA A 357 0.37 18.55 4.09
C ALA A 357 1.49 19.60 4.01
N THR A 358 2.75 19.15 4.00
CA THR A 358 3.93 20.01 3.82
C THR A 358 3.90 20.69 2.46
N ILE A 359 3.75 19.93 1.37
CA ILE A 359 3.69 20.47 0.00
C ILE A 359 2.49 21.42 -0.14
N SER A 360 1.30 21.00 0.32
CA SER A 360 0.09 21.82 0.27
C SER A 360 0.26 23.19 0.93
N TYR A 361 0.96 23.23 2.07
CA TYR A 361 1.28 24.48 2.76
C TYR A 361 2.28 25.32 1.98
N GLN A 362 3.34 24.71 1.44
CA GLN A 362 4.42 25.44 0.74
C GLN A 362 3.96 26.06 -0.58
N ILE A 363 3.04 25.40 -1.29
CA ILE A 363 2.49 25.93 -2.54
C ILE A 363 1.26 26.83 -2.34
N ALA A 364 0.84 27.06 -1.10
CA ALA A 364 -0.33 27.88 -0.82
C ALA A 364 -0.10 29.33 -1.28
N GLY A 365 -0.94 29.80 -2.20
CA GLY A 365 -0.85 31.15 -2.77
C GLY A 365 0.17 31.32 -3.90
N LEU A 366 0.85 30.24 -4.32
CA LEU A 366 1.70 30.25 -5.49
C LEU A 366 0.88 30.10 -6.77
N ASN A 367 1.35 30.74 -7.84
CA ASN A 367 0.77 30.68 -9.18
C ASN A 367 1.56 29.74 -10.08
N LYS A 368 1.00 29.47 -11.26
CA LYS A 368 1.71 28.77 -12.34
C LYS A 368 3.07 29.41 -12.62
N GLY A 369 4.12 28.59 -12.57
CA GLY A 369 5.51 28.97 -12.80
C GLY A 369 6.29 29.31 -11.53
N ASP A 370 5.61 29.59 -10.41
CA ASP A 370 6.26 29.94 -9.17
C ASP A 370 7.02 28.75 -8.56
N ILE A 371 8.10 29.07 -7.85
CA ILE A 371 8.95 28.10 -7.16
C ILE A 371 8.98 28.46 -5.67
N THR A 372 8.65 27.50 -4.81
CA THR A 372 8.70 27.67 -3.35
C THR A 372 10.09 28.13 -2.92
N ASP A 373 10.18 28.77 -1.76
CA ASP A 373 11.46 28.83 -1.06
C ASP A 373 11.90 27.42 -0.66
N VAL A 374 13.17 27.26 -0.29
CA VAL A 374 13.67 25.98 0.22
C VAL A 374 12.92 25.66 1.51
N PHE A 375 12.42 24.43 1.66
CA PHE A 375 11.81 23.96 2.90
C PHE A 375 12.37 22.60 3.30
N GLN A 376 12.12 22.20 4.54
CA GLN A 376 12.51 20.88 5.04
C GLN A 376 11.30 19.95 4.96
N GLU A 377 11.54 18.71 4.56
CA GLU A 377 10.54 17.66 4.56
C GLU A 377 11.14 16.34 5.04
N SER A 378 10.26 15.42 5.45
CA SER A 378 10.63 14.06 5.80
C SER A 378 10.09 13.11 4.74
N THR A 379 10.96 12.25 4.22
CA THR A 379 10.56 11.17 3.32
C THR A 379 9.72 10.11 4.08
N PRO A 380 8.99 9.22 3.38
CA PRO A 380 8.22 8.15 4.03
C PRO A 380 9.04 7.23 4.95
N ASP A 381 10.34 7.08 4.70
CA ASP A 381 11.30 6.37 5.55
C ASP A 381 11.90 7.24 6.68
N GLU A 382 11.29 8.40 6.95
CA GLU A 382 11.63 9.35 8.01
C GLU A 382 13.01 10.02 7.85
N ARG A 383 13.53 10.11 6.62
CA ARG A 383 14.79 10.84 6.38
C ARG A 383 14.53 12.32 6.20
N THR A 384 15.32 13.13 6.88
CA THR A 384 15.29 14.59 6.71
C THR A 384 15.89 14.97 5.36
N THR A 385 15.16 15.80 4.62
CA THR A 385 15.58 16.36 3.32
C THR A 385 15.28 17.85 3.26
N VAL A 386 15.91 18.53 2.30
CA VAL A 386 15.50 19.87 1.88
C VAL A 386 15.00 19.83 0.45
N ALA A 387 13.93 20.57 0.17
CA ALA A 387 13.27 20.54 -1.12
C ALA A 387 12.89 21.93 -1.62
N ILE A 388 12.72 22.04 -2.94
CA ILE A 388 11.99 23.11 -3.62
C ILE A 388 10.97 22.46 -4.55
N VAL A 389 9.80 23.09 -4.65
CA VAL A 389 8.72 22.65 -5.54
C VAL A 389 8.38 23.78 -6.49
N LYS A 390 8.19 23.44 -7.76
CA LYS A 390 7.67 24.32 -8.80
C LYS A 390 6.23 23.95 -9.08
N VAL A 391 5.36 24.96 -9.14
CA VAL A 391 3.98 24.81 -9.62
C VAL A 391 4.02 24.89 -11.14
N ASP A 392 3.90 23.76 -11.83
CA ASP A 392 3.95 23.71 -13.30
C ASP A 392 2.62 24.13 -13.93
N ASP A 393 1.51 23.76 -13.29
CA ASP A 393 0.17 24.19 -13.67
C ASP A 393 -0.82 24.12 -12.50
N ILE A 394 -1.87 24.94 -12.58
CA ILE A 394 -3.01 24.94 -11.66
C ILE A 394 -4.26 24.69 -12.50
N ILE A 395 -5.00 23.65 -12.14
CA ILE A 395 -6.19 23.19 -12.86
C ILE A 395 -7.35 23.30 -11.89
N ASP A 396 -8.16 24.34 -12.05
CA ASP A 396 -9.34 24.53 -11.20
C ASP A 396 -10.38 23.43 -11.45
N ALA A 397 -11.19 23.13 -10.44
CA ALA A 397 -12.30 22.21 -10.58
C ALA A 397 -13.23 22.63 -11.72
N HIS A 398 -13.53 21.70 -12.61
CA HIS A 398 -14.37 21.93 -13.77
C HIS A 398 -15.13 20.66 -14.15
N LYS A 399 -16.19 20.82 -14.93
CA LYS A 399 -16.80 19.69 -15.61
C LYS A 399 -15.88 19.22 -16.71
N LEU A 400 -15.77 17.90 -16.90
CA LEU A 400 -14.97 17.35 -17.99
C LEU A 400 -15.34 18.01 -19.31
N ASP A 401 -14.32 18.47 -20.03
CA ASP A 401 -14.46 19.04 -21.35
C ASP A 401 -13.62 18.25 -22.35
N ILE A 402 -14.19 17.99 -23.52
CA ILE A 402 -13.54 17.13 -24.52
C ILE A 402 -12.25 17.73 -25.08
N ALA A 403 -12.10 19.06 -25.09
CA ALA A 403 -10.91 19.72 -25.60
C ALA A 403 -9.75 19.68 -24.58
N THR A 404 -10.03 19.77 -23.28
CA THR A 404 -9.02 19.80 -22.21
C THR A 404 -8.73 18.43 -21.60
N ASP A 405 -9.71 17.52 -21.64
CA ASP A 405 -9.68 16.24 -20.92
C ASP A 405 -9.90 15.03 -21.84
N TYR A 406 -9.65 15.19 -23.13
CA TYR A 406 -9.81 14.14 -24.14
C TYR A 406 -9.25 12.78 -23.70
N ASN A 407 -8.04 12.73 -23.13
CA ASN A 407 -7.41 11.48 -22.70
C ASN A 407 -8.17 10.81 -21.56
N ARG A 408 -8.66 11.59 -20.59
CA ARG A 408 -9.45 11.09 -19.45
C ARG A 408 -10.79 10.52 -19.95
N ILE A 409 -11.46 11.27 -20.83
CA ILE A 409 -12.72 10.83 -21.45
C ILE A 409 -12.49 9.60 -22.33
N LYS A 410 -11.38 9.54 -23.09
CA LYS A 410 -10.98 8.38 -23.89
C LYS A 410 -10.83 7.13 -23.03
N GLN A 411 -10.18 7.21 -21.87
CA GLN A 411 -10.05 6.08 -20.95
C GLN A 411 -11.39 5.63 -20.39
N MET A 412 -12.28 6.57 -20.04
CA MET A 412 -13.64 6.24 -19.59
C MET A 412 -14.45 5.55 -20.68
N ALA A 413 -14.40 6.06 -21.92
CA ALA A 413 -15.04 5.45 -23.09
C ALA A 413 -14.49 4.04 -23.36
N LEU A 414 -13.16 3.87 -23.28
CA LEU A 414 -12.50 2.58 -23.44
C LEU A 414 -12.96 1.58 -22.36
N ASN A 415 -12.99 2.00 -21.10
CA ASN A 415 -13.44 1.15 -19.99
C ASN A 415 -14.90 0.75 -20.15
N LYS A 416 -15.77 1.67 -20.56
CA LYS A 416 -17.17 1.34 -20.89
C LYS A 416 -17.25 0.31 -22.02
N LYS A 417 -16.53 0.50 -23.12
CA LYS A 417 -16.51 -0.43 -24.25
C LYS A 417 -16.01 -1.81 -23.85
N LYS A 418 -14.96 -1.87 -23.02
CA LYS A 418 -14.45 -3.13 -22.44
C LYS A 418 -15.53 -3.85 -21.61
N ASN A 419 -16.28 -3.12 -20.79
CA ASN A 419 -17.36 -3.69 -20.00
C ASN A 419 -18.49 -4.25 -20.90
N GLU A 420 -18.87 -3.53 -21.96
CA GLU A 420 -19.87 -4.00 -22.93
C GLU A 420 -19.40 -5.26 -23.69
N MET A 421 -18.10 -5.34 -24.02
CA MET A 421 -17.51 -6.55 -24.61
C MET A 421 -17.63 -7.75 -23.67
N VAL A 422 -17.38 -7.55 -22.37
CA VAL A 422 -17.52 -8.59 -21.34
C VAL A 422 -18.99 -8.98 -21.17
N GLU A 423 -19.92 -8.03 -21.08
CA GLU A 423 -21.36 -8.32 -21.00
C GLU A 423 -21.85 -9.14 -22.20
N LYS A 424 -21.43 -8.78 -23.42
CA LYS A 424 -21.74 -9.54 -24.63
C LYS A 424 -21.14 -10.95 -24.59
N TRP A 425 -19.91 -11.08 -24.10
CA TRP A 425 -19.25 -12.37 -23.94
C TRP A 425 -19.99 -13.25 -22.91
N VAL A 426 -20.39 -12.69 -21.77
CA VAL A 426 -21.17 -13.37 -20.72
C VAL A 426 -22.48 -13.90 -21.30
N LYS A 427 -23.24 -13.06 -22.01
CA LYS A 427 -24.51 -13.45 -22.64
C LYS A 427 -24.34 -14.62 -23.61
N ASN A 428 -23.25 -14.64 -24.37
CA ASN A 428 -22.96 -15.71 -25.31
C ASN A 428 -22.55 -17.02 -24.61
N LYS A 429 -21.94 -16.94 -23.43
CA LYS A 429 -21.50 -18.12 -22.65
C LYS A 429 -22.56 -18.68 -21.72
N LEU A 430 -23.53 -17.86 -21.34
CA LEU A 430 -24.59 -18.20 -20.41
C LEU A 430 -25.29 -19.54 -20.73
N PRO A 431 -25.62 -19.90 -21.99
CA PRO A 431 -26.29 -21.15 -22.30
C PRO A 431 -25.47 -22.39 -21.91
N ASP A 432 -24.14 -22.32 -22.03
CA ASP A 432 -23.22 -23.46 -21.89
C ASP A 432 -22.82 -23.76 -20.44
N VAL A 433 -23.16 -22.86 -19.50
CA VAL A 433 -22.71 -22.95 -18.10
C VAL A 433 -23.87 -23.23 -17.17
N PHE A 434 -23.72 -24.19 -16.25
CA PHE A 434 -24.71 -24.44 -15.20
C PHE A 434 -24.73 -23.27 -14.21
N ILE A 435 -25.90 -22.68 -13.99
CA ILE A 435 -26.08 -21.57 -13.06
C ILE A 435 -27.29 -21.85 -12.18
N SER A 436 -27.14 -21.70 -10.87
CA SER A 436 -28.21 -21.82 -9.90
C SER A 436 -28.15 -20.65 -8.92
N ILE A 437 -29.22 -19.86 -8.84
CA ILE A 437 -29.34 -18.73 -7.93
C ILE A 437 -30.39 -19.07 -6.87
N ASN A 438 -30.04 -18.87 -5.60
CA ASN A 438 -30.93 -19.13 -4.47
C ASN A 438 -32.22 -18.29 -4.55
N ASP A 439 -33.36 -18.88 -4.16
CA ASP A 439 -34.68 -18.25 -4.16
C ASP A 439 -34.76 -16.96 -3.33
N ARG A 440 -33.84 -16.72 -2.41
CA ARG A 440 -33.74 -15.44 -1.69
C ARG A 440 -33.53 -14.25 -2.63
N TYR A 441 -32.95 -14.49 -3.81
CA TYR A 441 -32.77 -13.49 -4.86
C TYR A 441 -33.89 -13.52 -5.91
N LYS A 442 -35.01 -14.24 -5.69
CA LYS A 442 -36.09 -14.39 -6.67
C LYS A 442 -36.67 -13.07 -7.19
N ASN A 443 -36.69 -12.06 -6.33
CA ASN A 443 -37.21 -10.72 -6.62
C ASN A 443 -36.14 -9.76 -7.22
N CYS A 444 -34.90 -10.22 -7.41
CA CYS A 444 -33.88 -9.42 -8.08
C CYS A 444 -34.14 -9.32 -9.57
N THR A 445 -34.08 -8.09 -10.10
CA THR A 445 -34.09 -7.81 -11.53
C THR A 445 -32.65 -7.69 -12.01
N PHE A 446 -32.07 -8.78 -12.48
CA PHE A 446 -30.73 -8.80 -13.04
C PHE A 446 -30.74 -8.28 -14.48
N LYS A 447 -29.65 -7.63 -14.92
CA LYS A 447 -29.46 -7.19 -16.31
C LYS A 447 -29.33 -8.38 -17.26
N THR A 448 -28.66 -9.44 -16.82
CA THR A 448 -28.49 -10.69 -17.55
C THR A 448 -29.50 -11.73 -17.05
N ASP A 449 -30.10 -12.52 -17.94
CA ASP A 449 -31.03 -13.60 -17.57
C ASP A 449 -30.28 -14.84 -17.03
N TRP A 450 -29.72 -14.71 -15.84
CA TRP A 450 -28.98 -15.79 -15.17
C TRP A 450 -29.82 -17.03 -14.87
N ARG A 451 -31.15 -16.93 -14.87
CA ARG A 451 -32.06 -18.05 -14.62
C ARG A 451 -32.40 -18.84 -15.86
N LYS A 452 -32.01 -18.35 -17.05
CA LYS A 452 -32.36 -18.95 -18.33
C LYS A 452 -33.87 -19.16 -18.45
N THR A 453 -34.65 -18.21 -17.95
CA THR A 453 -36.11 -18.27 -18.10
C THR A 453 -36.41 -18.18 -19.58
N ALA A 454 -36.85 -19.27 -20.19
CA ALA A 454 -37.16 -19.32 -21.61
C ALA A 454 -38.05 -18.13 -21.99
N ALA A 455 -37.64 -17.38 -23.01
CA ALA A 455 -38.55 -16.50 -23.73
C ALA A 455 -39.64 -17.40 -24.33
N ASN A 456 -40.81 -17.41 -23.71
CA ASN A 456 -42.01 -18.03 -24.28
C ASN A 456 -42.43 -17.31 -25.56
#